data_AF-A0A0M0BVJ1-F1
#
_entry.id   AF-A0A0M0BVJ1-F1
#
_cell.length_a   1.000
_cell.length_b   1.000
_cell.length_c   1.000
_cell.angle_alpha   90.00
_cell.angle_beta   90.00
_cell.angle_gamma   90.00
#
_symmetry.space_group_name_H-M   'P 1'
#
loop_
_entity.id
_entity.type
_entity.pdbx_description
1 polymer ?
#
loop_
_entity_poly.entity_id
_entity_poly.type
_entity_poly.pdbx_seq_one_letter_code
_entity_poly.pdbx_strand_id
1 'polypeptide(L)'
;MDKINEMEILAKIRTLLALERNYLAEERTALAEFRTGLALAVIGPTISTIIAYIISFLELEASIFLDVVNIVFFSIVTIIGLWISYKSRIEFRKTRKKKIIIKKRILEISKSSKEILGILSD
;
A
#
# COMPACT_ATOMS: atom_id res chain seq x y z
N MET A 1 46.24 -3.24 -3.38
CA MET A 1 45.26 -2.50 -4.19
C MET A 1 43.87 -2.55 -3.54
N ASP A 2 43.78 -2.61 -2.20
CA ASP A 2 42.70 -3.42 -1.60
C ASP A 2 41.63 -2.67 -0.80
N LYS A 3 41.97 -1.65 0.00
CA LYS A 3 40.94 -1.03 0.87
C LYS A 3 39.96 -0.11 0.16
N ILE A 4 40.42 0.64 -0.86
CA ILE A 4 39.57 1.63 -1.55
C ILE A 4 38.49 0.92 -2.37
N ASN A 5 38.83 -0.20 -3.01
CA ASN A 5 37.90 -0.98 -3.82
C ASN A 5 36.86 -1.70 -2.93
N GLU A 6 37.28 -2.25 -1.80
CA GLU A 6 36.39 -2.87 -0.81
C GLU A 6 35.39 -1.86 -0.22
N MET A 7 35.85 -0.65 0.13
CA MET A 7 34.96 0.43 0.59
C MET A 7 33.95 0.85 -0.48
N GLU A 8 34.36 0.92 -1.75
CA GLU A 8 33.47 1.24 -2.86
C GLU A 8 32.41 0.16 -3.08
N ILE A 9 32.81 -1.12 -3.01
CA ILE A 9 31.90 -2.27 -3.08
C ILE A 9 30.89 -2.23 -1.94
N LEU A 10 31.36 -2.01 -0.71
CA LEU A 10 30.49 -1.94 0.48
C LEU A 10 29.50 -0.79 0.37
N ALA A 11 29.93 0.37 -0.13
CA ALA A 11 29.07 1.51 -0.38
C ALA A 11 27.98 1.18 -1.41
N LYS A 12 28.33 0.50 -2.52
CA LYS A 12 27.36 0.02 -3.52
C LYS A 12 26.34 -0.94 -2.91
N ILE A 13 26.77 -1.92 -2.12
CA ILE A 13 25.87 -2.87 -1.46
C ILE A 13 24.89 -2.16 -0.51
N ARG A 14 25.38 -1.22 0.32
CA ARG A 14 24.54 -0.42 1.22
C ARG A 14 23.48 0.38 0.48
N THR A 15 23.84 0.99 -0.64
CA THR A 15 22.88 1.75 -1.46
C THR A 15 21.82 0.86 -2.10
N LEU A 16 22.19 -0.34 -2.56
CA LEU A 16 21.24 -1.34 -3.07
C LEU A 16 20.27 -1.82 -1.99
N LEU A 17 20.77 -2.17 -0.81
CA LEU A 17 19.95 -2.58 0.33
C LEU A 17 19.01 -1.46 0.77
N ALA A 18 19.47 -0.20 0.77
CA ALA A 18 18.64 0.95 1.07
C ALA A 18 17.50 1.12 0.03
N LEU A 19 17.79 0.93 -1.26
CA LEU A 19 16.78 0.96 -2.33
C LEU A 19 15.74 -0.16 -2.16
N GLU A 20 16.17 -1.37 -1.81
CA GLU A 20 15.26 -2.49 -1.56
C GLU A 20 14.36 -2.25 -0.35
N ARG A 21 14.92 -1.74 0.75
CA ARG A 21 14.14 -1.37 1.95
C ARG A 21 13.10 -0.29 1.64
N ASN A 22 13.48 0.75 0.89
CA ASN A 22 12.55 1.80 0.48
C ASN A 22 11.43 1.25 -0.42
N TYR A 23 11.77 0.34 -1.34
CA TYR A 23 10.79 -0.34 -2.18
C TYR A 23 9.80 -1.16 -1.35
N LEU A 24 10.28 -1.96 -0.39
CA LEU A 24 9.43 -2.78 0.48
C LEU A 24 8.54 -1.91 1.38
N ALA A 25 9.05 -0.76 1.85
CA ALA A 25 8.26 0.20 2.60
C ALA A 25 7.14 0.81 1.75
N GLU A 26 7.43 1.23 0.52
CA GLU A 26 6.43 1.75 -0.42
C GLU A 26 5.35 0.70 -0.75
N GLU A 27 5.75 -0.57 -0.93
CA GLU A 27 4.82 -1.69 -1.16
C GLU A 27 3.89 -1.92 0.04
N ARG A 28 4.40 -1.86 1.27
CA ARG A 28 3.62 -2.00 2.51
C ARG A 28 2.62 -0.85 2.68
N THR A 29 3.04 0.39 2.43
CA THR A 29 2.16 1.56 2.53
C THR A 29 1.01 1.46 1.53
N ALA A 30 1.31 1.13 0.27
CA ALA A 30 0.27 0.94 -0.74
C ALA A 30 -0.73 -0.17 -0.33
N LEU A 31 -0.25 -1.30 0.19
CA LEU A 31 -1.12 -2.39 0.63
C LEU A 31 -1.97 -2.01 1.86
N ALA A 32 -1.41 -1.22 2.78
CA ALA A 32 -2.15 -0.66 3.91
C ALA A 32 -3.28 0.27 3.42
N GLU A 33 -3.00 1.17 2.48
CA GLU A 33 -4.02 2.04 1.87
C GLU A 33 -5.09 1.26 1.11
N PHE A 34 -4.71 0.18 0.43
CA PHE A 34 -5.67 -0.70 -0.24
C PHE A 34 -6.65 -1.31 0.78
N ARG A 35 -6.10 -1.82 1.90
CA ARG A 35 -6.87 -2.43 2.97
C ARG A 35 -7.78 -1.43 3.67
N THR A 36 -7.33 -0.20 3.93
CA THR A 36 -8.17 0.84 4.55
C THR A 36 -9.28 1.29 3.62
N GLY A 37 -9.00 1.48 2.32
CA GLY A 37 -10.01 1.80 1.32
C GLY A 37 -11.07 0.71 1.20
N LEU A 38 -10.66 -0.57 1.19
CA LEU A 38 -11.59 -1.70 1.16
C LEU A 38 -12.41 -1.80 2.45
N ALA A 39 -11.78 -1.59 3.61
CA ALA A 39 -12.47 -1.59 4.89
C ALA A 39 -13.55 -0.50 4.95
N LEU A 40 -13.26 0.71 4.48
CA LEU A 40 -14.26 1.79 4.39
C LEU A 40 -15.43 1.44 3.46
N ALA A 41 -15.15 0.80 2.32
CA ALA A 41 -16.18 0.37 1.38
C ALA A 41 -17.12 -0.70 1.95
N VAL A 42 -16.62 -1.57 2.84
CA VAL A 42 -17.41 -2.65 3.46
C VAL A 42 -18.09 -2.19 4.74
N ILE A 43 -17.39 -1.47 5.60
CA ILE A 43 -17.89 -1.05 6.91
C ILE A 43 -18.97 0.02 6.76
N GLY A 44 -18.83 0.93 5.79
CA GLY A 44 -19.78 2.04 5.59
C GLY A 44 -21.23 1.59 5.44
N PRO A 45 -21.58 0.72 4.46
CA PRO A 45 -22.95 0.24 4.29
C PRO A 45 -23.41 -0.61 5.48
N THR A 46 -22.50 -1.40 6.07
CA THR A 46 -22.83 -2.28 7.19
C THR A 46 -23.23 -1.49 8.42
N ILE A 47 -22.53 -0.40 8.74
CA ILE A 47 -22.92 0.48 9.84
C ILE A 47 -24.22 1.21 9.49
N SER A 48 -24.37 1.67 8.25
CA SER A 48 -25.58 2.35 7.79
C SER A 48 -26.84 1.50 7.97
N THR A 49 -26.79 0.21 7.64
CA THR A 49 -27.94 -0.70 7.80
C THR A 49 -28.27 -0.96 9.26
N ILE A 50 -27.25 -1.11 10.12
CA ILE A 50 -27.45 -1.28 11.58
C ILE A 50 -28.12 -0.03 12.17
N ILE A 51 -27.67 1.17 11.80
CA ILE A 51 -28.24 2.43 12.28
C ILE A 51 -29.71 2.56 11.83
N ALA A 52 -30.00 2.30 10.54
CA ALA A 52 -31.36 2.34 10.02
C ALA A 52 -32.30 1.35 10.73
N TYR A 53 -31.80 0.15 11.04
CA TYR A 53 -32.55 -0.84 11.82
C TYR A 53 -32.87 -0.35 13.24
N ILE A 54 -31.91 0.27 13.93
CA ILE A 54 -32.11 0.81 15.29
C ILE A 54 -33.12 1.96 15.28
N ILE A 55 -33.03 2.88 14.32
CA ILE A 55 -33.97 4.00 14.18
C ILE A 55 -35.39 3.47 13.95
N SER A 56 -35.54 2.45 13.09
CA SER A 56 -36.82 1.78 12.85
C SER A 56 -37.37 1.10 14.10
N PHE A 57 -36.51 0.49 14.92
CA PHE A 57 -36.91 -0.17 16.17
C PHE A 57 -37.36 0.82 17.26
N LEU A 58 -36.80 2.03 17.30
CA LEU A 58 -37.10 3.04 18.32
C LEU A 58 -38.32 3.92 17.99
N GLU A 59 -39.00 3.70 16.86
CA GLU A 59 -40.18 4.49 16.42
C GLU A 59 -39.97 6.01 16.49
N LEU A 60 -38.75 6.48 16.21
CA LEU A 60 -38.42 7.90 16.20
C LEU A 60 -39.23 8.64 15.12
N GLU A 61 -40.01 9.65 15.51
CA GLU A 61 -40.84 10.46 14.58
C GLU A 61 -40.04 11.12 13.44
N ALA A 62 -38.72 11.25 13.60
CA ALA A 62 -37.79 11.77 12.59
C ALA A 62 -37.14 10.69 11.69
N SER A 63 -37.68 9.46 11.66
CA SER A 63 -37.05 8.28 11.03
C SER A 63 -36.60 8.53 9.58
N ILE A 64 -37.48 9.10 8.74
CA ILE A 64 -37.21 9.29 7.31
C ILE A 64 -36.05 10.28 7.09
N PHE A 65 -36.04 11.40 7.82
CA PHE A 65 -34.98 12.40 7.67
C PHE A 65 -33.61 11.84 8.10
N LEU A 66 -33.57 11.18 9.26
CA LEU A 66 -32.35 10.57 9.79
C LEU A 66 -31.84 9.44 8.87
N ASP A 67 -32.74 8.65 8.29
CA ASP A 67 -32.38 7.59 7.35
C ASP A 67 -31.78 8.15 6.05
N VAL A 68 -32.37 9.21 5.48
CA VAL A 68 -31.81 9.86 4.28
C VAL A 68 -30.41 10.41 4.58
N VAL A 69 -30.23 11.09 5.72
CA VAL A 69 -28.92 11.63 6.13
C VAL A 69 -27.90 10.50 6.32
N ASN A 70 -28.28 9.42 6.98
CA ASN A 70 -27.44 8.23 7.20
C ASN A 70 -27.00 7.61 5.87
N ILE A 71 -27.93 7.35 4.95
CA ILE A 71 -27.63 6.76 3.63
C ILE A 71 -26.70 7.67 2.83
N VAL A 72 -26.99 8.96 2.77
CA VAL A 72 -26.16 9.92 2.03
C VAL A 72 -24.75 9.96 2.61
N PHE A 73 -24.60 10.08 3.93
CA PHE A 73 -23.30 10.13 4.59
C PHE A 73 -22.47 8.86 4.32
N PHE A 74 -23.05 7.67 4.52
CA PHE A 74 -22.32 6.43 4.30
C PHE A 74 -22.07 6.13 2.82
N SER A 75 -22.92 6.61 1.90
CA SER A 75 -22.65 6.54 0.45
C SER A 75 -21.42 7.35 0.05
N ILE A 76 -21.21 8.52 0.66
CA ILE A 76 -20.00 9.33 0.43
C ILE A 76 -18.77 8.59 0.96
N VAL A 77 -18.85 8.02 2.16
CA VAL A 77 -17.76 7.26 2.77
C VAL A 77 -17.38 6.05 1.92
N THR A 78 -18.33 5.33 1.34
CA THR A 78 -18.03 4.19 0.47
C THR A 78 -17.42 4.60 -0.86
N ILE A 79 -17.86 5.70 -1.46
CA ILE A 79 -17.25 6.25 -2.68
C ILE A 79 -15.78 6.62 -2.39
N ILE A 80 -15.51 7.26 -1.25
CA ILE A 80 -14.14 7.57 -0.82
C ILE A 80 -13.31 6.29 -0.61
N GLY A 81 -13.88 5.29 0.06
CA GLY A 81 -13.23 3.99 0.28
C GLY A 81 -12.86 3.30 -1.04
N LEU A 82 -13.79 3.26 -1.99
CA LEU A 82 -13.57 2.72 -3.34
C LEU A 82 -12.50 3.50 -4.11
N TRP A 83 -12.52 4.83 -4.03
CA TRP A 83 -11.53 5.68 -4.66
C TRP A 83 -10.11 5.41 -4.12
N ILE A 84 -9.94 5.35 -2.80
CA ILE A 84 -8.65 5.04 -2.15
C ILE A 84 -8.18 3.65 -2.56
N SER A 85 -9.08 2.66 -2.54
CA SER A 85 -8.76 1.28 -2.92
C SER A 85 -8.33 1.19 -4.40
N TYR A 86 -8.99 1.93 -5.28
CA TYR A 86 -8.64 2.01 -6.70
C TYR A 86 -7.29 2.70 -6.92
N LYS A 87 -7.08 3.87 -6.31
CA LYS A 87 -5.81 4.62 -6.37
C LYS A 87 -4.65 3.75 -5.92
N SER A 88 -4.78 3.07 -4.78
CA SER A 88 -3.74 2.19 -4.26
C SER A 88 -3.40 1.05 -5.23
N ARG A 89 -4.40 0.44 -5.91
CA ARG A 89 -4.11 -0.58 -6.94
C ARG A 89 -3.28 -0.03 -8.10
N ILE A 90 -3.50 1.22 -8.51
CA ILE A 90 -2.69 1.87 -9.55
C ILE A 90 -1.26 2.07 -9.06
N GLU A 91 -1.09 2.56 -7.83
CA GLU A 91 0.21 2.82 -7.23
C GLU A 91 1.01 1.53 -7.08
N PHE A 92 0.37 0.45 -6.65
CA PHE A 92 0.97 -0.88 -6.58
C PHE A 92 1.52 -1.37 -7.93
N ARG A 93 0.84 -1.07 -9.05
CA ARG A 93 1.35 -1.38 -10.40
C ARG A 93 2.61 -0.58 -10.73
N LYS A 94 2.71 0.68 -10.29
CA LYS A 94 3.92 1.51 -10.47
C LYS A 94 5.09 0.95 -9.65
N THR A 95 4.83 0.59 -8.40
CA THR A 95 5.82 -0.02 -7.50
C THR A 95 6.36 -1.31 -8.10
N ARG A 96 5.51 -2.21 -8.62
CA ARG A 96 5.96 -3.44 -9.31
C ARG A 96 6.96 -3.19 -10.46
N LYS A 97 6.82 -2.09 -11.21
CA LYS A 97 7.79 -1.74 -12.26
C LYS A 97 9.16 -1.35 -11.66
N LYS A 98 9.18 -0.62 -10.54
CA LYS A 98 10.41 -0.28 -9.81
C LYS A 98 11.15 -1.53 -9.34
N LYS A 99 10.43 -2.58 -8.91
CA LYS A 99 11.03 -3.88 -8.53
C LYS A 99 11.87 -4.50 -9.64
N ILE A 100 11.35 -4.49 -10.88
CA ILE A 100 12.04 -5.05 -12.04
C ILE A 100 13.33 -4.26 -12.32
N ILE A 101 13.28 -2.94 -12.20
CA ILE A 101 14.45 -2.06 -12.40
C ILE A 101 15.52 -2.33 -11.33
N ILE A 102 15.12 -2.42 -10.05
CA ILE A 102 16.05 -2.72 -8.95
C ILE A 102 16.68 -4.11 -9.16
N LYS A 103 15.87 -5.12 -9.48
CA LYS A 103 16.37 -6.48 -9.76
C LYS A 103 17.35 -6.51 -10.93
N LYS A 104 17.09 -5.74 -11.99
CA LYS A 104 18.01 -5.62 -13.13
C LYS A 104 19.35 -5.00 -12.73
N ARG A 105 19.34 -3.92 -11.93
CA ARG A 105 20.56 -3.29 -11.40
C ARG A 105 21.38 -4.22 -10.51
N ILE A 106 20.71 -4.97 -9.62
CA ILE A 106 21.36 -5.99 -8.79
C ILE A 106 22.05 -7.02 -9.68
N LEU A 107 21.38 -7.48 -10.74
CA LEU A 107 21.90 -8.49 -11.65
C LEU A 107 23.07 -7.97 -12.50
N GLU A 108 23.05 -6.70 -12.92
CA GLU A 108 24.18 -6.03 -13.59
C GLU A 108 25.40 -5.93 -12.66
N ILE A 109 25.20 -5.51 -11.40
CA ILE A 109 26.28 -5.38 -10.41
C ILE A 109 26.86 -6.75 -10.03
N SER A 110 26.00 -7.75 -9.86
CA SER A 110 26.37 -9.15 -9.60
C SER A 110 27.21 -9.75 -10.74
N LYS A 111 26.87 -9.45 -12.01
CA LYS A 111 27.67 -9.90 -13.16
C LYS A 111 29.01 -9.16 -13.27
N SER A 112 29.04 -7.89 -12.88
CA SER A 112 30.24 -7.05 -12.92
C SER A 112 31.25 -7.37 -11.83
N SER A 113 30.83 -7.96 -10.70
CA SER A 113 31.71 -8.29 -9.59
C SER A 113 31.39 -9.66 -9.01
N LYS A 114 32.32 -10.60 -9.22
CA LYS A 114 32.26 -11.97 -8.69
C LYS A 114 32.28 -11.99 -7.15
N GLU A 115 32.93 -11.00 -6.54
CA GLU A 115 32.95 -10.81 -5.07
C GLU A 115 31.59 -10.37 -4.52
N ILE A 116 30.88 -9.49 -5.22
CA ILE A 116 29.53 -9.04 -4.80
C ILE A 116 28.50 -10.18 -4.89
N LEU A 117 28.66 -11.08 -5.86
CA LEU A 117 27.80 -12.26 -6.00
C LEU A 117 27.87 -13.16 -4.76
N GLY A 118 29.07 -13.38 -4.21
CA GLY A 118 29.24 -14.21 -3.01
C GLY A 118 28.57 -13.61 -1.77
N ILE A 119 28.67 -12.29 -1.59
CA ILE A 119 28.06 -11.57 -0.46
C ILE A 119 26.52 -11.49 -0.56
N LEU A 120 25.97 -11.50 -1.78
CA LEU A 120 24.53 -11.48 -2.02
C LEU A 120 23.88 -12.88 -2.04
N SER A 121 24.68 -13.95 -2.16
CA SER A 121 24.16 -15.33 -2.22
C SER A 121 24.14 -16.05 -0.87
N ASP A 122 24.90 -15.56 0.11
CA ASP A 122 24.84 -15.99 1.52
C ASP A 122 23.71 -15.26 2.28
#